data_AF-A0A949HVC3-F1
#
_entry.id   AF-A0A949HVC3-F1
#
_cell.length_a   1.000
_cell.length_b   1.000
_cell.length_c   1.000
_cell.angle_alpha   90.00
_cell.angle_beta   90.00
_cell.angle_gamma   90.00
#
_symmetry.space_group_name_H-M   'P 1'
#
loop_
_entity.id
_entity.type
_entity.pdbx_description
1 polymer ?
#
loop_
_entity_poly.entity_id
_entity_poly.type
_entity_poly.pdbx_seq_one_letter_code
_entity_poly.pdbx_strand_id
1 'polypeptide(L)'
;MTLQIHESLVANLLDPVLAGRILRSEEMDGYAAQFGEVAKGIQRKQDDGPWAITLNSFQPVETVFDDNLIKFRVSTQRLEREDQSLPHTATVEASYRLVQSDGTIQLERQGDLNVEFTGKVQQGTRGVVLRTFLKNKFEQLFREKLFDSPVRWSDRLPEQFKDLQLCAVGIDDGWLQLQIR
;
A
#
# COMPACT_ATOMS: atom_id res chain seq x y z
N MET A 1 25.79 13.32 2.39
CA MET A 1 25.40 12.73 1.09
C MET A 1 23.89 12.83 0.91
N THR A 2 23.39 12.84 -0.32
CA THR A 2 21.94 12.84 -0.59
C THR A 2 21.60 11.61 -1.41
N LEU A 3 20.64 10.81 -0.93
CA LEU A 3 20.04 9.72 -1.68
C LEU A 3 18.71 10.21 -2.24
N GLN A 4 18.45 9.98 -3.52
CA GLN A 4 17.20 10.35 -4.17
C GLN A 4 16.53 9.08 -4.71
N ILE A 5 15.26 8.90 -4.37
CA ILE A 5 14.44 7.77 -4.78
C ILE A 5 13.28 8.33 -5.59
N HIS A 6 13.19 7.96 -6.86
CA HIS A 6 12.06 8.32 -7.72
C HIS A 6 10.88 7.38 -7.45
N GLU A 7 9.66 7.90 -7.49
CA GLU A 7 8.44 7.15 -7.19
C GLU A 7 8.24 5.89 -8.06
N SER A 8 8.71 5.93 -9.31
CA SER A 8 8.65 4.79 -10.23
C SER A 8 9.49 3.59 -9.78
N LEU A 9 10.46 3.76 -8.88
CA LEU A 9 11.26 2.66 -8.34
C LEU A 9 10.37 1.64 -7.63
N VAL A 10 9.37 2.11 -6.87
CA VAL A 10 8.46 1.25 -6.10
C VAL A 10 7.56 0.46 -7.05
N ALA A 11 6.96 1.13 -8.04
CA ALA A 11 6.12 0.47 -9.04
C ALA A 11 6.90 -0.59 -9.83
N ASN A 12 8.09 -0.25 -10.34
CA ASN A 12 8.93 -1.17 -11.10
C ASN A 12 9.36 -2.42 -10.31
N LEU A 13 9.52 -2.29 -9.00
CA LEU A 13 9.87 -3.41 -8.13
C LEU A 13 8.67 -4.34 -7.88
N LEU A 14 7.46 -3.77 -7.78
CA LEU A 14 6.26 -4.51 -7.38
C LEU A 14 5.46 -5.08 -8.56
N ASP A 15 5.52 -4.44 -9.73
CA ASP A 15 4.79 -4.84 -10.94
C ASP A 15 4.98 -6.32 -11.30
N PRO A 16 6.21 -6.88 -11.37
CA PRO A 16 6.41 -8.28 -11.73
C PRO A 16 5.78 -9.29 -10.76
N VAL A 17 5.53 -8.87 -9.52
CA VAL A 17 5.03 -9.73 -8.43
C VAL A 17 3.51 -9.61 -8.29
N LEU A 18 2.94 -8.45 -8.60
CA LEU A 18 1.55 -8.11 -8.32
C LEU A 18 0.67 -8.04 -9.57
N ALA A 19 1.24 -7.85 -10.76
CA ALA A 19 0.46 -7.65 -11.98
C ALA A 19 -0.46 -8.85 -12.27
N GLY A 20 -1.76 -8.60 -12.36
CA GLY A 20 -2.79 -9.60 -12.65
C GLY A 20 -3.01 -10.63 -11.54
N ARG A 21 -2.37 -10.45 -10.38
CA ARG A 21 -2.46 -11.40 -9.27
C ARG A 21 -3.87 -11.43 -8.68
N ILE A 22 -4.32 -12.61 -8.29
CA ILE A 22 -5.62 -12.81 -7.65
C ILE A 22 -5.39 -13.04 -6.16
N LEU A 23 -5.83 -12.10 -5.33
CA LEU A 23 -5.83 -12.21 -3.88
C LEU A 23 -7.11 -12.93 -3.46
N ARG A 24 -7.01 -14.17 -2.99
CA ARG A 24 -8.16 -14.98 -2.53
C ARG A 24 -8.22 -15.05 -1.02
N SER A 25 -9.42 -14.97 -0.46
CA SER A 25 -9.66 -15.08 0.98
C SER A 25 -9.08 -16.35 1.63
N GLU A 26 -9.05 -17.45 0.88
CA GLU A 26 -8.58 -18.76 1.33
C GLU A 26 -7.04 -18.87 1.37
N GLU A 27 -6.35 -18.00 0.63
CA GLU A 27 -4.90 -18.04 0.46
C GLU A 27 -4.18 -17.00 1.34
N MET A 28 -4.93 -16.20 2.11
CA MET A 28 -4.38 -15.10 2.91
C MET A 28 -3.34 -15.56 3.92
N ASP A 29 -3.55 -16.70 4.58
CA ASP A 29 -2.57 -17.27 5.52
C ASP A 29 -1.26 -17.67 4.81
N GLY A 30 -1.36 -18.13 3.54
CA GLY A 30 -0.21 -18.44 2.70
C GLY A 30 0.55 -17.19 2.24
N TYR A 31 -0.14 -16.07 2.01
CA TYR A 31 0.51 -14.81 1.65
C TYR A 31 1.30 -14.21 2.81
N ALA A 32 0.83 -14.36 4.05
CA ALA A 32 1.62 -13.98 5.23
C ALA A 32 2.96 -14.74 5.31
N ALA A 33 2.96 -16.03 4.94
CA ALA A 33 4.19 -16.83 4.89
C ALA A 33 5.13 -16.41 3.74
N GLN A 34 4.58 -15.96 2.61
CA GLN A 34 5.37 -15.58 1.42
C GLN A 34 5.92 -14.15 1.48
N PHE A 35 5.19 -13.20 2.05
CA PHE A 35 5.54 -11.77 2.07
C PHE A 35 5.91 -11.24 3.45
N GLY A 36 5.95 -12.12 4.46
CA GLY A 36 6.38 -11.78 5.82
C GLY A 36 5.38 -10.91 6.58
N GLU A 37 5.88 -10.15 7.55
CA GLU A 37 5.02 -9.41 8.50
C GLU A 37 4.11 -8.37 7.85
N VAL A 38 4.51 -7.82 6.70
CA VAL A 38 3.71 -6.86 5.94
C VAL A 38 2.40 -7.48 5.45
N ALA A 39 2.37 -8.78 5.16
CA ALA A 39 1.16 -9.50 4.76
C ALA A 39 0.36 -10.09 5.93
N LYS A 40 0.90 -10.08 7.16
CA LYS A 40 0.14 -10.50 8.37
C LYS A 40 -1.07 -9.59 8.66
N GLY A 41 -1.10 -8.39 8.07
CA GLY A 41 -2.20 -7.45 8.20
C GLY A 41 -3.50 -7.97 7.59
N ILE A 42 -3.44 -8.73 6.48
CA ILE A 42 -4.62 -9.22 5.75
C ILE A 42 -5.16 -10.47 6.44
N GLN A 43 -5.76 -10.31 7.61
CA GLN A 43 -6.40 -11.41 8.33
C GLN A 43 -7.80 -11.66 7.78
N ARG A 44 -8.13 -12.94 7.58
CA ARG A 44 -9.49 -13.38 7.30
C ARG A 44 -10.39 -12.97 8.47
N LYS A 45 -11.21 -11.92 8.29
CA LYS A 45 -12.39 -11.73 9.15
C LYS A 45 -13.32 -12.90 8.89
N GLN A 46 -13.67 -13.62 9.96
CA GLN A 46 -14.42 -14.88 9.92
C GLN A 46 -15.79 -14.77 9.24
N ASP A 47 -16.34 -13.54 9.14
CA ASP A 47 -17.67 -13.23 8.62
C ASP A 47 -17.72 -12.80 7.13
N ASP A 48 -16.59 -12.62 6.46
CA ASP A 48 -16.59 -12.34 5.03
C ASP A 48 -16.52 -13.67 4.27
N GLY A 49 -17.64 -14.09 3.66
CA GLY A 49 -17.69 -15.22 2.74
C GLY A 49 -16.60 -15.16 1.64
N PRO A 50 -16.46 -16.20 0.81
CA PRO A 50 -15.35 -16.31 -0.15
C PRO A 50 -15.28 -15.07 -1.04
N TRP A 51 -14.07 -14.50 -1.15
CA TRP A 51 -13.82 -13.33 -1.97
C TRP A 51 -12.51 -13.46 -2.74
N ALA A 52 -12.44 -12.79 -3.89
CA ALA A 52 -11.24 -12.65 -4.68
C ALA A 52 -11.10 -11.22 -5.23
N ILE A 53 -9.89 -10.67 -5.15
CA ILE A 53 -9.53 -9.37 -5.73
C ILE A 53 -8.45 -9.63 -6.77
N THR A 54 -8.76 -9.38 -8.04
CA THR A 54 -7.75 -9.41 -9.11
C THR A 54 -7.14 -8.02 -9.21
N LEU A 55 -5.83 -7.92 -9.00
CA LEU A 55 -5.06 -6.71 -9.22
C LEU A 55 -4.95 -6.41 -10.72
N ASN A 56 -4.75 -5.13 -11.07
CA ASN A 56 -4.58 -4.73 -12.46
C ASN A 56 -3.41 -5.48 -13.12
N SER A 57 -3.57 -5.91 -14.36
CA SER A 57 -2.51 -6.57 -15.13
C SER A 57 -1.38 -5.63 -15.54
N PHE A 58 -1.60 -4.31 -15.43
CA PHE A 58 -0.61 -3.29 -15.68
C PHE A 58 -0.63 -2.26 -14.56
N GLN A 59 0.54 -1.95 -13.99
CA GLN A 59 0.70 -0.99 -12.89
C GLN A 59 -0.32 -1.19 -11.74
N PRO A 60 -0.37 -2.39 -11.12
CA PRO A 60 -1.26 -2.65 -9.99
C PRO A 60 -0.96 -1.75 -8.78
N VAL A 61 0.26 -1.24 -8.65
CA VAL A 61 0.67 -0.34 -7.58
C VAL A 61 1.33 0.90 -8.17
N GLU A 62 0.82 2.06 -7.80
CA GLU A 62 1.42 3.36 -8.08
C GLU A 62 1.85 3.99 -6.74
N THR A 63 3.00 4.65 -6.74
CA THR A 63 3.47 5.48 -5.63
C THR A 63 3.58 6.89 -6.15
N VAL A 64 3.12 7.86 -5.36
CA VAL A 64 3.25 9.28 -5.67
C VAL A 64 3.96 9.99 -4.53
N PHE A 65 5.00 10.76 -4.86
CA PHE A 65 5.75 11.59 -3.91
C PHE A 65 5.45 13.07 -4.17
N ASP A 66 4.65 13.68 -3.31
CA ASP A 66 4.10 15.02 -3.55
C ASP A 66 3.67 15.68 -2.24
N ASP A 67 3.92 16.98 -2.09
CA ASP A 67 3.51 17.81 -0.94
C ASP A 67 3.82 17.17 0.43
N ASN A 68 5.04 16.68 0.59
CA ASN A 68 5.50 15.99 1.80
C ASN A 68 4.69 14.71 2.18
N LEU A 69 4.00 14.12 1.20
CA LEU A 69 3.20 12.91 1.35
C LEU A 69 3.68 11.80 0.42
N ILE A 70 3.55 10.57 0.91
CA ILE A 70 3.71 9.35 0.13
C ILE A 70 2.32 8.77 -0.09
N LYS A 71 1.83 8.76 -1.33
CA LYS A 71 0.54 8.18 -1.68
C LYS A 71 0.76 6.82 -2.32
N PHE A 72 0.15 5.78 -1.77
CA PHE A 72 0.12 4.44 -2.36
C PHE A 72 -1.24 4.21 -2.97
N ARG A 73 -1.26 3.82 -4.25
CA ARG A 73 -2.49 3.49 -4.99
C ARG A 73 -2.44 2.05 -5.44
N VAL A 74 -3.46 1.29 -5.08
CA VAL A 74 -3.64 -0.09 -5.55
C VAL A 74 -4.82 -0.14 -6.50
N SER A 75 -4.56 -0.54 -7.74
CA SER A 75 -5.58 -0.68 -8.77
C SER A 75 -6.01 -2.14 -8.91
N THR A 76 -7.31 -2.37 -8.81
CA THR A 76 -7.94 -3.69 -9.02
C THR A 76 -8.61 -3.72 -10.38
N GLN A 77 -8.69 -4.89 -11.00
CA GLN A 77 -9.38 -5.12 -12.27
C GLN A 77 -10.72 -5.84 -12.08
N ARG A 78 -10.82 -6.71 -11.07
CA ARG A 78 -12.00 -7.54 -10.86
C ARG A 78 -12.18 -7.84 -9.38
N LEU A 79 -13.44 -7.84 -8.95
CA LEU A 79 -13.86 -8.10 -7.59
C LEU A 79 -14.89 -9.23 -7.61
N GLU A 80 -14.63 -10.29 -6.87
CA GLU A 80 -15.53 -11.42 -6.70
C GLU A 80 -15.87 -11.59 -5.22
N ARG A 81 -17.15 -11.72 -4.90
CA ARG A 81 -17.64 -11.97 -3.55
C ARG A 81 -18.86 -12.86 -3.62
N GLU A 82 -18.77 -14.05 -3.03
CA GLU A 82 -19.82 -15.08 -3.08
C GLU A 82 -20.28 -15.30 -4.54
N ASP A 83 -21.53 -14.96 -4.87
CA ASP A 83 -22.12 -15.12 -6.20
C ASP A 83 -22.03 -13.86 -7.09
N GLN A 84 -21.35 -12.80 -6.62
CA GLN A 84 -21.25 -11.54 -7.34
C GLN A 84 -19.86 -11.37 -7.93
N SER A 85 -19.79 -11.43 -9.27
CA SER A 85 -18.62 -10.99 -10.02
C SER A 85 -18.85 -9.59 -10.58
N LEU A 86 -17.94 -8.69 -10.24
CA LEU A 86 -18.03 -7.29 -10.62
C LEU A 86 -16.81 -6.93 -11.48
N PRO A 87 -17.00 -6.66 -12.77
CA PRO A 87 -15.94 -6.25 -13.68
C PRO A 87 -15.63 -4.76 -13.50
N HIS A 88 -15.35 -4.35 -12.26
CA HIS A 88 -15.11 -2.95 -11.92
C HIS A 88 -13.66 -2.77 -11.53
N THR A 89 -13.00 -1.87 -12.25
CA THR A 89 -11.72 -1.34 -11.82
C THR A 89 -11.96 -0.35 -10.70
N ALA A 90 -11.28 -0.57 -9.58
CA ALA A 90 -11.27 0.33 -8.44
C ALA A 90 -9.82 0.67 -8.09
N THR A 91 -9.60 1.90 -7.65
CA THR A 91 -8.32 2.35 -7.14
C THR A 91 -8.50 2.68 -5.67
N VAL A 92 -7.71 2.03 -4.82
CA VAL A 92 -7.64 2.33 -3.39
C VAL A 92 -6.38 3.13 -3.12
N GLU A 93 -6.53 4.33 -2.58
CA GLU A 93 -5.43 5.23 -2.25
C GLU A 93 -5.28 5.40 -0.74
N ALA A 94 -4.04 5.34 -0.28
CA ALA A 94 -3.65 5.68 1.09
C ALA A 94 -2.53 6.73 1.05
N SER A 95 -2.72 7.84 1.75
CA SER A 95 -1.71 8.90 1.89
C SER A 95 -0.99 8.77 3.22
N TYR A 96 0.33 8.90 3.24
CA TYR A 96 1.16 8.82 4.44
C TYR A 96 2.07 10.02 4.59
N ARG A 97 2.27 10.45 5.83
CA ARG A 97 3.35 11.37 6.20
C ARG A 97 4.50 10.55 6.78
N LEU A 98 5.71 10.88 6.36
CA LEU A 98 6.91 10.32 6.97
C LEU A 98 7.22 11.09 8.25
N VAL A 99 7.25 10.36 9.37
CA VAL A 99 7.57 10.89 10.70
C VAL A 99 8.91 10.30 11.12
N GLN A 100 9.86 11.18 11.44
CA GLN A 100 11.18 10.81 11.93
C GLN A 100 11.31 11.18 13.41
N SER A 101 11.73 10.23 14.24
CA SER A 101 12.05 10.46 15.66
C SER A 101 13.21 9.57 16.07
N ASP A 102 14.21 10.12 16.77
CA ASP A 102 15.29 9.36 17.41
C ASP A 102 16.01 8.33 16.51
N GLY A 103 16.21 8.70 15.23
CA GLY A 103 16.84 7.84 14.22
C GLY A 103 15.96 6.72 13.68
N THR A 104 14.67 6.74 14.02
CA THR A 104 13.64 5.84 13.48
C THR A 104 12.70 6.58 12.52
N ILE A 105 12.09 5.82 11.63
CA ILE A 105 11.14 6.29 10.62
C ILE A 105 9.83 5.53 10.81
N GLN A 106 8.72 6.25 10.75
CA GLN A 106 7.37 5.69 10.66
C GLN A 106 6.60 6.37 9.52
N LEU A 107 5.73 5.60 8.86
CA LEU A 107 4.75 6.16 7.95
C LEU A 107 3.40 6.20 8.66
N GLU A 108 2.87 7.40 8.86
CA GLU A 108 1.58 7.63 9.51
C GLU A 108 0.53 8.05 8.48
N ARG A 109 -0.55 7.26 8.38
CA ARG A 109 -1.63 7.47 7.40
C ARG A 109 -2.34 8.78 7.68
N GLN A 110 -2.59 9.54 6.63
CA GLN A 110 -3.27 10.83 6.66
C GLN A 110 -4.70 10.65 6.15
N GLY A 111 -5.66 10.70 7.07
CA GLY A 111 -7.08 10.53 6.74
C GLY A 111 -7.46 9.10 6.36
N ASP A 112 -8.68 8.95 5.85
CA ASP A 112 -9.26 7.68 5.43
C ASP A 112 -8.71 7.18 4.09
N LEU A 113 -8.84 5.87 3.83
CA LEU A 113 -8.62 5.35 2.49
C LEU A 113 -9.61 5.96 1.49
N ASN A 114 -9.08 6.48 0.38
CA ASN A 114 -9.90 6.89 -0.73
C ASN A 114 -10.12 5.68 -1.65
N VAL A 115 -11.35 5.47 -2.11
CA VAL A 115 -11.70 4.36 -3.00
C VAL A 115 -12.47 4.96 -4.17
N GLU A 116 -11.88 4.85 -5.35
CA GLU A 116 -12.44 5.38 -6.57
C GLU A 116 -12.82 4.24 -7.49
N PHE A 117 -14.03 4.28 -8.04
CA PHE A 117 -14.46 3.34 -9.07
C PHE A 117 -14.41 4.03 -10.42
N THR A 118 -13.96 3.30 -11.44
CA THR A 118 -14.07 3.77 -12.82
C THR A 118 -15.51 3.56 -13.33
N GLY A 119 -15.95 4.43 -14.25
CA GLY A 119 -17.25 4.32 -14.90
C GLY A 119 -18.45 4.69 -14.02
N LYS A 120 -19.66 4.26 -14.44
CA LYS A 120 -20.95 4.70 -13.85
C LYS A 120 -21.31 4.07 -12.50
N VAL A 121 -20.42 3.29 -11.90
CA VAL A 121 -20.63 2.56 -10.63
C VAL A 121 -20.73 3.52 -9.43
N GLN A 122 -20.34 4.78 -9.62
CA GLN A 122 -20.22 5.77 -8.55
C GLN A 122 -21.55 6.16 -7.86
N GLN A 123 -22.73 5.89 -8.43
CA GLN A 123 -23.98 6.57 -8.01
C GLN A 123 -25.13 5.67 -7.51
N GLY A 124 -24.86 4.51 -6.90
CA GLY A 124 -25.93 3.68 -6.32
C GLY A 124 -25.56 2.97 -5.01
N THR A 125 -26.55 2.43 -4.30
CA THR A 125 -26.39 1.67 -3.04
C THR A 125 -25.35 0.55 -3.15
N ARG A 126 -25.22 -0.06 -4.35
CA ARG A 126 -24.18 -1.06 -4.64
C ARG A 126 -22.76 -0.50 -4.56
N GLY A 127 -22.53 0.73 -5.03
CA GLY A 127 -21.23 1.39 -4.96
C GLY A 127 -20.80 1.67 -3.52
N VAL A 128 -21.74 2.00 -2.62
CA VAL A 128 -21.47 2.17 -1.19
C VAL A 128 -21.02 0.86 -0.56
N VAL A 129 -21.75 -0.23 -0.81
CA VAL A 129 -21.40 -1.57 -0.27
C VAL A 129 -19.99 -2.00 -0.73
N LEU A 130 -19.67 -1.80 -2.01
CA LEU A 130 -18.35 -2.14 -2.55
C LEU A 130 -17.25 -1.26 -2.00
N ARG A 131 -17.52 0.03 -1.83
CA ARG A 131 -16.57 0.96 -1.19
C ARG A 131 -16.23 0.51 0.22
N THR A 132 -17.25 0.17 1.01
CA THR A 132 -17.08 -0.34 2.37
C THR A 132 -16.32 -1.66 2.40
N PHE A 133 -16.65 -2.60 1.50
CA PHE A 133 -15.92 -3.86 1.38
C PHE A 133 -14.43 -3.63 1.08
N LEU A 134 -14.11 -2.85 0.05
CA LEU A 134 -12.72 -2.53 -0.31
C LEU A 134 -12.00 -1.81 0.82
N LYS A 135 -12.61 -0.77 1.42
CA LYS A 135 -12.03 -0.10 2.60
C LYS A 135 -11.67 -1.11 3.68
N ASN A 136 -12.60 -1.97 4.08
CA ASN A 136 -12.36 -2.95 5.14
C ASN A 136 -11.22 -3.92 4.82
N LYS A 137 -11.06 -4.34 3.56
CA LYS A 137 -9.96 -5.22 3.14
C LYS A 137 -8.63 -4.50 3.11
N PHE A 138 -8.60 -3.28 2.60
CA PHE A 138 -7.37 -2.53 2.43
C PHE A 138 -6.94 -1.77 3.68
N GLU A 139 -7.81 -1.52 4.67
CA GLU A 139 -7.43 -0.90 5.95
C GLU A 139 -6.42 -1.75 6.73
N GLN A 140 -6.53 -3.06 6.58
CA GLN A 140 -5.61 -4.03 7.14
C GLN A 140 -4.21 -3.96 6.51
N LEU A 141 -4.14 -3.65 5.21
CA LEU A 141 -2.90 -3.43 4.49
C LEU A 141 -2.33 -2.03 4.76
N PHE A 142 -3.20 -1.03 4.69
CA PHE A 142 -2.90 0.38 4.89
C PHE A 142 -3.27 0.84 6.31
N ARG A 143 -2.54 0.27 7.26
CA ARG A 143 -2.69 0.57 8.69
C ARG A 143 -2.40 2.04 8.99
N GLU A 144 -2.97 2.57 10.08
CA GLU A 144 -2.69 3.96 10.50
C GLU A 144 -1.19 4.21 10.71
N LYS A 145 -0.49 3.23 11.27
CA LYS A 145 0.97 3.15 11.28
C LYS A 145 1.38 1.98 10.41
N LEU A 146 2.11 2.25 9.34
CA LEU A 146 2.41 1.22 8.36
C LEU A 146 3.27 0.10 8.95
N PHE A 147 4.26 0.47 9.78
CA PHE A 147 5.13 -0.47 10.48
C PHE A 147 4.62 -0.72 11.91
N ASP A 148 4.71 -1.99 12.37
CA ASP A 148 4.33 -2.38 13.74
C ASP A 148 5.13 -1.65 14.81
N SER A 149 6.39 -1.33 14.50
CA SER A 149 7.24 -0.45 15.29
C SER A 149 8.02 0.49 14.35
N PRO A 150 8.38 1.71 14.81
CA PRO A 150 9.23 2.62 14.04
C PRO A 150 10.52 1.91 13.60
N VAL A 151 10.81 2.01 12.31
CA VAL A 151 11.95 1.31 11.72
C VAL A 151 13.19 2.18 11.90
N ARG A 152 14.20 1.64 12.58
CA ARG A 152 15.52 2.25 12.59
C ARG A 152 16.16 2.06 11.22
N TRP A 153 16.42 3.17 10.53
CA TRP A 153 16.92 3.16 9.16
C TRP A 153 18.28 2.44 9.04
N SER A 154 19.19 2.67 9.99
CA SER A 154 20.51 2.05 10.00
C SER A 154 20.46 0.52 10.01
N ASP A 155 19.41 -0.07 10.59
CA ASP A 155 19.25 -1.54 10.67
C ASP A 155 18.90 -2.15 9.31
N ARG A 156 18.47 -1.33 8.34
CA ARG A 156 18.18 -1.73 6.96
C ARG A 156 19.36 -1.52 6.02
N LEU A 157 20.44 -0.91 6.50
CA LEU A 157 21.65 -0.66 5.71
C LEU A 157 22.67 -1.80 5.88
N PRO A 158 23.53 -2.04 4.87
CA PRO A 158 24.71 -2.89 5.01
C PRO A 158 25.61 -2.43 6.17
N GLU A 159 26.35 -3.36 6.81
CA GLU A 159 27.21 -3.10 7.98
C GLU A 159 28.08 -1.85 7.83
N GLN A 160 28.73 -1.67 6.68
CA GLN A 160 29.62 -0.55 6.36
C GLN A 160 28.93 0.84 6.33
N PHE A 161 27.60 0.88 6.40
CA PHE A 161 26.79 2.10 6.31
C PHE A 161 25.93 2.32 7.57
N LYS A 162 26.09 1.51 8.62
CA LYS A 162 25.28 1.62 9.84
C LYS A 162 25.51 2.92 10.63
N ASP A 163 26.69 3.52 10.49
CA ASP A 163 27.05 4.77 11.17
C ASP A 163 26.38 6.00 10.55
N LEU A 164 25.74 5.82 9.38
CA LEU A 164 25.08 6.89 8.66
C LEU A 164 23.80 7.34 9.35
N GLN A 165 23.67 8.66 9.52
CA GLN A 165 22.54 9.29 10.18
C GLN A 165 21.64 9.98 9.16
N LEU A 166 20.34 9.66 9.18
CA LEU A 166 19.34 10.40 8.41
C LEU A 166 19.14 11.78 9.07
N CYS A 167 19.56 12.85 8.41
CA CYS A 167 19.49 14.21 8.93
C CYS A 167 18.20 14.93 8.51
N ALA A 168 17.75 14.71 7.28
CA ALA A 168 16.56 15.35 6.74
C ALA A 168 15.91 14.49 5.66
N VAL A 169 14.62 14.69 5.49
CA VAL A 169 13.80 14.07 4.45
C VAL A 169 13.04 15.17 3.71
N GLY A 170 13.07 15.12 2.38
CA GLY A 170 12.22 15.92 1.50
C GLY A 170 11.42 14.99 0.60
N ILE A 171 10.13 15.29 0.39
CA ILE A 171 9.26 14.54 -0.52
C ILE A 171 8.53 15.56 -1.37
N ASP A 172 8.90 15.63 -2.65
CA ASP A 172 8.30 16.57 -3.60
C ASP A 172 8.62 16.18 -5.05
N ASP A 173 7.77 16.61 -5.99
CA ASP A 173 7.94 16.48 -7.45
C ASP A 173 8.35 15.07 -7.93
N GLY A 174 7.76 14.02 -7.35
CA GLY A 174 8.05 12.62 -7.71
C GLY A 174 9.32 12.04 -7.06
N TRP A 175 9.95 12.78 -6.14
CA TRP A 175 11.19 12.37 -5.47
C TRP A 175 11.06 12.32 -3.95
N LEU A 176 11.56 11.22 -3.38
CA LEU A 176 11.94 11.11 -1.97
C LEU A 176 13.44 11.36 -1.84
N GLN A 177 13.80 12.41 -1.13
CA GLN A 177 15.17 12.85 -0.90
C GLN A 177 15.55 12.59 0.55
N LEU A 178 16.60 11.81 0.76
CA LEU A 178 17.13 11.48 2.08
C LEU A 178 18.52 12.12 2.21
N GLN A 179 18.65 13.07 3.13
CA GLN A 179 19.94 13.66 3.47
C GLN A 179 20.57 12.85 4.59
N ILE A 180 21.77 12.34 4.33
CA ILE A 180 22.45 11.40 5.21
C ILE A 180 23.84 11.95 5.53
N ARG A 181 24.27 11.85 6.80
CA ARG A 181 25.59 12.25 7.27
C ARG A 181 26.36 11.08 7.82
#